data_AF-A0A4P9Y6T5-F1
#
_entry.id   AF-A0A4P9Y6T5-F1
#
_cell.length_a   1.000
_cell.length_b   1.000
_cell.length_c   1.000
_cell.angle_alpha   90.00
_cell.angle_beta   90.00
_cell.angle_gamma   90.00
#
_symmetry.space_group_name_H-M   'P 1'
#
loop_
_entity.id
_entity.type
_entity.pdbx_description
1 polymer ?
#
loop_
_entity_poly.entity_id
_entity_poly.type
_entity_poly.pdbx_seq_one_letter_code
_entity_poly.pdbx_strand_id
1 'polypeptide(L)'
;MKTLNKGEGSNRFRYQSFRERVETLQVTTALRKVGKQGALDEIETSYFHDALTRWRDLNLSATYKEFIIRVLPLSNSLAQLLYHQKDIVDLLDTYITRADSLALEPLLDLTTMLAKDLQSEFYPFYPRLLRSILDLLRFRDVQVVEWTFHCIAYLYKFLANDIVLQPLDTYRMISPYLGAQEVRSYIRRFTAQSFAYLLRRTRGKPLSILIAGIMEDVRLHPSTAYVEGVAELFFEAVRSVDHHLHSRTAILLRDILAS
;
A
#
# COMPACT_ATOMS: atom_id res chain seq x y z
N MET A 1 -3.77 -14.96 -3.69
CA MET A 1 -2.41 -14.99 -4.25
C MET A 1 -1.71 -16.28 -3.86
N LYS A 2 -1.03 -16.97 -4.78
CA LYS A 2 -0.37 -18.26 -4.51
C LYS A 2 1.15 -18.05 -4.34
N THR A 3 1.75 -18.58 -3.28
CA THR A 3 3.22 -18.67 -3.10
C THR A 3 3.68 -20.11 -3.05
N LEU A 4 4.99 -20.33 -3.25
CA LEU A 4 5.59 -21.66 -3.18
C LEU A 4 5.45 -22.22 -1.77
N ASN A 5 4.91 -23.42 -1.66
CA ASN A 5 4.78 -24.13 -0.40
C ASN A 5 6.18 -24.53 0.10
N LYS A 6 6.54 -24.17 1.35
CA LYS A 6 7.84 -24.48 1.96
C LYS A 6 7.85 -25.80 2.76
N GLY A 7 6.75 -26.58 2.72
CA GLY A 7 6.65 -27.89 3.38
C GLY A 7 6.66 -29.06 2.38
N GLU A 8 6.91 -30.28 2.88
CA GLU A 8 7.01 -31.54 2.11
C GLU A 8 5.66 -32.10 1.57
N GLY A 9 4.73 -31.23 1.18
CA GLY A 9 3.42 -31.62 0.64
C GLY A 9 3.35 -31.48 -0.88
N SER A 10 2.58 -32.34 -1.57
CA SER A 10 2.45 -32.32 -3.04
C SER A 10 1.80 -31.06 -3.65
N ASN A 11 1.27 -30.17 -2.81
CA ASN A 11 0.69 -28.90 -3.25
C ASN A 11 1.78 -27.81 -3.36
N ARG A 12 2.31 -27.61 -4.58
CA ARG A 12 3.37 -26.63 -4.92
C ARG A 12 3.00 -25.17 -4.63
N PHE A 13 1.71 -24.85 -4.59
CA PHE A 13 1.20 -23.49 -4.44
C PHE A 13 0.26 -23.36 -3.25
N ARG A 14 0.59 -22.52 -2.27
CA ARG A 14 -0.24 -22.17 -1.11
C ARG A 14 -0.83 -20.78 -1.27
N TYR A 15 -2.10 -20.59 -0.94
CA TYR A 15 -2.66 -19.25 -0.86
C TYR A 15 -1.97 -18.49 0.28
N GLN A 16 -1.28 -17.39 -0.05
CA GLN A 16 -0.75 -16.45 0.92
C GLN A 16 -1.73 -15.29 1.03
N SER A 17 -2.14 -14.98 2.26
CA SER A 17 -2.99 -13.81 2.50
C SER A 17 -2.21 -12.52 2.20
N PHE A 18 -2.94 -11.47 1.84
CA PHE A 18 -2.34 -10.15 1.60
C PHE A 18 -1.55 -9.65 2.81
N ARG A 19 -2.10 -9.87 4.00
CA ARG A 19 -1.47 -9.63 5.29
C ARG A 19 -0.14 -10.36 5.45
N GLU A 20 -0.12 -11.67 5.21
CA GLU A 20 1.11 -12.48 5.29
C GLU A 20 2.21 -11.91 4.40
N ARG A 21 1.87 -11.37 3.22
CA ARG A 21 2.85 -10.70 2.35
C ARG A 21 3.41 -9.44 3.01
N VAL A 22 2.56 -8.52 3.47
CA VAL A 22 3.00 -7.26 4.11
C VAL A 22 3.91 -7.52 5.33
N GLU A 23 3.57 -8.53 6.13
CA GLU A 23 4.30 -8.86 7.37
C GLU A 23 5.59 -9.68 7.09
N THR A 24 5.62 -10.53 6.07
CA THR A 24 6.84 -11.30 5.69
C THR A 24 7.88 -10.46 4.94
N LEU A 25 7.46 -9.35 4.34
CA LEU A 25 8.39 -8.41 3.72
C LEU A 25 9.16 -7.68 4.83
N GLN A 26 10.39 -8.10 5.08
CA GLN A 26 11.27 -7.41 6.03
C GLN A 26 11.44 -5.95 5.60
N VAL A 27 11.07 -5.02 6.47
CA VAL A 27 11.51 -3.62 6.36
C VAL A 27 12.97 -3.65 6.77
N THR A 28 13.89 -3.66 5.84
CA THR A 28 15.26 -3.26 6.18
C THR A 28 15.23 -1.75 6.38
N THR A 29 14.77 -1.31 7.55
CA THR A 29 15.00 0.03 8.09
C THR A 29 16.47 0.13 8.44
N ALA A 30 17.30 0.17 7.41
CA ALA A 30 18.58 0.82 7.47
C ALA A 30 18.50 1.90 6.41
N LEU A 31 18.14 3.11 6.83
CA LEU A 31 18.92 4.24 6.35
C LEU A 31 20.37 3.77 6.45
N ARG A 32 21.06 3.68 5.31
CA ARG A 32 22.48 3.37 5.16
C ARG A 32 23.24 4.48 5.90
N LYS A 33 23.20 4.47 7.23
CA LYS A 33 24.01 5.32 8.08
C LYS A 33 25.43 4.79 7.94
N VAL A 34 26.15 5.43 7.01
CA VAL A 34 27.57 5.72 7.05
C VAL A 34 28.37 4.82 8.00
N GLY A 35 29.07 3.85 7.42
CA GLY A 35 30.06 3.02 8.08
C GLY A 35 30.78 2.15 7.06
N LYS A 36 31.97 2.61 6.64
CA LYS A 36 33.01 1.95 5.81
C LYS A 36 33.06 0.43 6.05
N GLN A 37 33.37 -0.43 5.06
CA GLN A 37 34.55 -0.46 4.21
C GLN A 37 34.31 -1.44 3.04
N GLY A 38 34.79 -1.12 1.84
CA GLY A 38 35.19 -2.13 0.86
C GLY A 38 34.67 -1.95 -0.56
N ALA A 39 35.52 -1.35 -1.40
CA ALA A 39 35.64 -1.56 -2.84
C ALA A 39 34.58 -0.98 -3.82
N LEU A 40 35.01 0.13 -4.46
CA LEU A 40 34.91 0.44 -5.90
C LEU A 40 33.49 0.68 -6.51
N ASP A 41 33.23 1.95 -6.85
CA ASP A 41 32.35 2.42 -7.93
C ASP A 41 30.89 1.88 -8.03
N GLU A 42 30.23 1.57 -6.92
CA GLU A 42 28.77 1.48 -6.92
C GLU A 42 28.17 2.89 -6.98
N ILE A 43 27.76 3.33 -8.17
CA ILE A 43 26.67 4.30 -8.30
C ILE A 43 25.56 3.76 -7.39
N GLU A 44 25.22 4.47 -6.31
CA GLU A 44 24.12 4.07 -5.42
C GLU A 44 22.82 4.10 -6.22
N THR A 45 22.45 2.97 -6.83
CA THR A 45 21.22 2.87 -7.62
C THR A 45 20.02 2.88 -6.67
N SER A 46 19.00 3.65 -7.04
CA SER A 46 17.76 3.74 -6.26
C SER A 46 16.87 2.53 -6.53
N TYR A 47 16.01 2.16 -5.57
CA TYR A 47 15.06 1.05 -5.78
C TYR A 47 14.14 1.32 -6.96
N PHE A 48 13.77 2.58 -7.18
CA PHE A 48 12.99 3.02 -8.33
C PHE A 48 13.75 2.80 -9.65
N HIS A 49 15.03 3.16 -9.71
CA HIS A 49 15.85 2.97 -10.91
C HIS A 49 16.02 1.49 -11.27
N ASP A 50 16.25 0.64 -10.27
CA ASP A 50 16.38 -0.80 -10.45
C ASP A 50 15.07 -1.40 -11.00
N ALA A 51 13.93 -1.02 -10.42
CA ALA A 51 12.62 -1.46 -10.89
C ALA A 51 12.31 -0.93 -12.29
N LEU A 52 12.69 0.30 -12.61
CA LEU A 52 12.50 0.88 -13.94
C LEU A 52 13.30 0.13 -15.00
N THR A 53 14.57 -0.18 -14.69
CA THR A 53 15.42 -0.97 -15.59
C THR A 53 14.84 -2.36 -15.80
N ARG A 54 14.36 -3.01 -14.73
CA ARG A 54 13.69 -4.32 -14.81
C ARG A 54 12.44 -4.27 -15.72
N TRP A 55 11.58 -3.28 -15.51
CA TRP A 55 10.33 -3.18 -16.25
C TRP A 55 10.51 -2.76 -17.70
N ARG A 56 11.57 -2.00 -18.01
CA ARG A 56 11.96 -1.68 -19.39
C ARG A 56 12.12 -2.94 -20.25
N ASP A 57 12.66 -4.01 -19.65
CA ASP A 57 12.91 -5.26 -20.35
C ASP A 57 11.67 -6.19 -20.35
N LEU A 58 10.79 -6.05 -19.35
CA LEU A 58 9.61 -6.90 -19.18
C LEU A 58 8.32 -6.37 -19.83
N ASN A 59 8.16 -5.06 -19.99
CA ASN A 59 6.92 -4.45 -20.47
C ASN A 59 7.17 -3.60 -21.72
N LEU A 60 6.54 -3.99 -22.84
CA LEU A 60 6.71 -3.34 -24.13
C LEU A 60 5.47 -2.56 -24.60
N SER A 61 4.50 -2.33 -23.70
CA SER A 61 3.28 -1.59 -24.02
C SER A 61 3.60 -0.15 -24.44
N ALA A 62 2.79 0.41 -25.33
CA ALA A 62 3.00 1.76 -25.85
C ALA A 62 2.96 2.80 -24.72
N THR A 63 1.95 2.72 -23.86
CA THR A 63 1.77 3.61 -22.70
C THR A 63 2.96 3.57 -21.75
N TYR A 64 3.51 2.38 -21.48
CA TYR A 64 4.67 2.27 -20.61
C TYR A 64 5.96 2.79 -21.25
N LYS A 65 6.16 2.58 -22.56
CA LYS A 65 7.28 3.17 -23.31
C LYS A 65 7.23 4.70 -23.29
N GLU A 66 6.06 5.28 -23.52
CA GLU A 66 5.86 6.74 -23.43
C GLU A 66 6.23 7.28 -22.03
N PHE A 67 5.87 6.54 -20.98
CA PHE A 67 6.21 6.88 -19.60
C PHE A 67 7.72 6.80 -19.35
N ILE A 68 8.38 5.69 -19.72
CA ILE A 68 9.83 5.49 -19.52
C ILE A 68 10.64 6.63 -20.15
N ILE A 69 10.33 6.99 -21.39
CA ILE A 69 11.07 8.03 -22.13
C ILE A 69 11.10 9.35 -21.36
N ARG A 70 10.02 9.66 -20.62
CA ARG A 70 9.90 10.90 -19.85
C ARG A 70 10.52 10.83 -18.46
N VAL A 71 10.40 9.69 -17.79
CA VAL A 71 10.83 9.58 -16.38
C VAL A 71 12.30 9.20 -16.23
N LEU A 72 12.86 8.41 -17.17
CA LEU A 72 14.23 7.90 -17.09
C LEU A 72 15.29 9.02 -16.90
N PRO A 73 15.22 10.17 -17.61
CA PRO A 73 16.15 11.28 -17.39
C PRO A 73 16.12 11.85 -15.97
N LEU A 74 14.97 11.75 -15.28
CA LEU A 74 14.71 12.33 -13.96
C LEU A 74 15.08 11.38 -12.81
N SER A 75 15.39 10.11 -13.10
CA SER A 75 15.46 9.04 -12.09
C SER A 75 16.75 8.22 -12.14
N ASN A 76 17.86 8.82 -12.59
CA ASN A 76 19.15 8.12 -12.71
C ASN A 76 19.89 7.92 -11.38
N SER A 77 19.51 8.64 -10.33
CA SER A 77 20.09 8.52 -8.99
C SER A 77 19.09 8.93 -7.92
N LEU A 78 19.34 8.56 -6.67
CA LEU A 78 18.49 8.98 -5.54
C LEU A 78 18.43 10.51 -5.39
N ALA A 79 19.54 11.22 -5.64
CA ALA A 79 19.57 12.68 -5.61
C ALA A 79 18.66 13.30 -6.69
N GLN A 80 18.64 12.71 -7.88
CA GLN A 80 17.73 13.12 -8.96
C GLN A 80 16.26 12.85 -8.59
N LEU A 81 15.96 11.70 -7.98
CA LEU A 81 14.61 11.41 -7.49
C LEU A 81 14.11 12.45 -6.48
N LEU A 82 14.95 12.83 -5.51
CA LEU A 82 14.59 13.84 -4.51
C LEU A 82 14.37 15.22 -5.15
N TYR A 83 15.22 15.60 -6.11
CA TYR A 83 15.12 16.87 -6.80
C TYR A 83 13.87 16.94 -7.72
N HIS A 84 13.59 15.86 -8.44
CA HIS A 84 12.48 15.78 -9.41
C HIS A 84 11.22 15.08 -8.87
N GLN A 85 11.11 14.89 -7.54
CA GLN A 85 10.04 14.08 -6.94
C GLN A 85 8.64 14.48 -7.40
N LYS A 86 8.39 15.80 -7.53
CA LYS A 86 7.11 16.32 -7.98
C LYS A 86 6.80 15.91 -9.42
N ASP A 87 7.76 16.11 -10.33
CA ASP A 87 7.59 15.80 -11.75
C ASP A 87 7.38 14.30 -11.98
N ILE A 88 8.13 13.47 -11.25
CA ILE A 88 8.00 12.00 -11.33
C ILE A 88 6.63 11.55 -10.83
N VAL A 89 6.17 12.09 -9.70
CA VAL A 89 4.84 11.79 -9.15
C VAL A 89 3.74 12.29 -10.09
N ASP A 90 3.86 13.48 -10.67
CA ASP A 90 2.89 14.02 -11.64
C ASP A 90 2.81 13.14 -12.90
N LEU A 91 3.96 12.61 -13.37
CA LEU A 91 3.99 11.63 -14.46
C LEU A 91 3.31 10.33 -14.04
N LEU A 92 3.66 9.73 -12.90
CA LEU A 92 3.02 8.51 -12.41
C LEU A 92 1.50 8.67 -12.31
N ASP A 93 1.03 9.77 -11.70
CA ASP A 93 -0.38 10.07 -11.53
C ASP A 93 -1.11 10.19 -12.88
N THR A 94 -0.50 10.90 -13.83
CA THR A 94 -1.02 11.04 -15.19
C THR A 94 -1.21 9.69 -15.88
N TYR A 95 -0.18 8.83 -15.85
CA TYR A 95 -0.23 7.54 -16.55
C TYR A 95 -1.07 6.48 -15.82
N ILE A 96 -1.12 6.51 -14.48
CA ILE A 96 -2.04 5.67 -13.69
C ILE A 96 -3.49 6.03 -14.01
N THR A 97 -3.81 7.33 -14.10
CA THR A 97 -5.17 7.81 -14.38
C THR A 97 -5.65 7.45 -15.78
N ARG A 98 -4.74 7.32 -16.77
CA ARG A 98 -5.07 6.79 -18.11
C ARG A 98 -5.61 5.36 -18.05
N ALA A 99 -5.26 4.61 -17.00
CA ALA A 99 -5.78 3.29 -16.69
C ALA A 99 -5.65 2.25 -17.83
N ASP A 100 -4.55 2.31 -18.58
CA ASP A 100 -4.19 1.26 -19.54
C ASP A 100 -3.73 0.01 -18.79
N SER A 101 -4.53 -1.06 -18.83
CA SER A 101 -4.29 -2.30 -18.11
C SER A 101 -2.92 -2.92 -18.39
N LEU A 102 -2.36 -2.70 -19.59
CA LEU A 102 -1.05 -3.25 -19.97
C LEU A 102 0.12 -2.50 -19.32
N ALA A 103 -0.09 -1.28 -18.83
CA ALA A 103 0.92 -0.46 -18.18
C ALA A 103 0.71 -0.34 -16.66
N LEU A 104 -0.44 -0.76 -16.11
CA LEU A 104 -0.75 -0.57 -14.70
C LEU A 104 0.20 -1.33 -13.76
N GLU A 105 0.55 -2.57 -14.07
CA GLU A 105 1.48 -3.35 -13.24
C GLU A 105 2.83 -2.64 -12.99
N PRO A 106 3.58 -2.23 -14.03
CA PRO A 106 4.85 -1.53 -13.81
C PRO A 106 4.65 -0.16 -13.15
N LEU A 107 3.60 0.60 -13.49
CA LEU A 107 3.36 1.91 -12.90
C LEU A 107 3.08 1.82 -11.38
N LEU A 108 2.30 0.83 -10.96
CA LEU A 108 1.98 0.60 -9.56
C LEU A 108 3.21 0.09 -8.79
N ASP A 109 4.01 -0.81 -9.37
CA ASP A 109 5.26 -1.29 -8.75
C ASP A 109 6.28 -0.15 -8.60
N LEU A 110 6.47 0.66 -9.64
CA LEU A 110 7.33 1.85 -9.58
C LEU A 110 6.88 2.84 -8.51
N THR A 111 5.57 3.03 -8.35
CA THR A 111 5.04 3.88 -7.27
C THR A 111 5.43 3.34 -5.89
N THR A 112 5.43 2.02 -5.69
CA THR A 112 5.89 1.43 -4.42
C THR A 112 7.38 1.66 -4.18
N MET A 113 8.21 1.54 -5.22
CA MET A 113 9.65 1.74 -5.10
C MET A 113 9.99 3.22 -4.88
N LEU A 114 9.28 4.13 -5.53
CA LEU A 114 9.44 5.57 -5.28
C LEU A 114 9.12 5.92 -3.82
N ALA A 115 8.00 5.39 -3.29
CA ALA A 115 7.65 5.60 -1.89
C ALA A 115 8.68 4.96 -0.92
N LYS A 116 9.33 3.87 -1.32
CA LYS A 116 10.42 3.26 -0.55
C LYS A 116 11.67 4.13 -0.49
N ASP A 117 12.06 4.70 -1.62
CA ASP A 117 13.23 5.58 -1.75
C ASP A 117 12.99 6.91 -1.01
N LEU A 118 11.83 7.54 -1.23
CA LEU A 118 11.53 8.88 -0.72
C LEU A 118 11.00 8.89 0.72
N GLN A 119 10.32 7.83 1.16
CA GLN A 119 9.72 7.74 2.49
C GLN A 119 8.87 8.99 2.82
N SER A 120 9.17 9.71 3.90
CA SER A 120 8.40 10.89 4.32
C SER A 120 8.38 12.01 3.28
N GLU A 121 9.38 12.10 2.39
CA GLU A 121 9.39 13.08 1.28
C GLU A 121 8.29 12.79 0.24
N PHE A 122 7.79 11.56 0.19
CA PHE A 122 6.65 11.19 -0.66
C PHE A 122 5.30 11.60 -0.06
N TYR A 123 5.22 11.78 1.26
CA TYR A 123 3.95 11.99 1.96
C TYR A 123 3.11 13.18 1.45
N PRO A 124 3.68 14.34 1.05
CA PRO A 124 2.89 15.42 0.46
C PRO A 124 2.10 15.01 -0.79
N PHE A 125 2.56 14.00 -1.53
CA PHE A 125 1.92 13.53 -2.76
C PHE A 125 0.96 12.35 -2.54
N TYR A 126 1.11 11.66 -1.41
CA TYR A 126 0.39 10.43 -1.08
C TYR A 126 -1.14 10.56 -1.19
N PRO A 127 -1.82 11.61 -0.65
CA PRO A 127 -3.27 11.69 -0.71
C PRO A 127 -3.81 11.74 -2.15
N ARG A 128 -3.11 12.43 -3.06
CA ARG A 128 -3.50 12.52 -4.47
C ARG A 128 -3.30 11.17 -5.15
N LEU A 129 -2.10 10.58 -5.05
CA LEU A 129 -1.81 9.30 -5.69
C LEU A 129 -2.68 8.17 -5.16
N LEU A 130 -2.96 8.13 -3.84
CA LEU A 130 -3.85 7.12 -3.28
C LEU A 130 -5.24 7.17 -3.89
N ARG A 131 -5.80 8.37 -4.14
CA ARG A 131 -7.10 8.50 -4.81
C ARG A 131 -7.06 7.92 -6.22
N SER A 132 -6.07 8.29 -7.02
CA SER A 132 -5.90 7.77 -8.39
C SER A 132 -5.72 6.24 -8.41
N ILE A 133 -5.02 5.68 -7.42
CA ILE A 133 -4.82 4.25 -7.26
C ILE A 133 -6.12 3.54 -6.83
N LEU A 134 -6.85 4.10 -5.86
CA LEU A 134 -8.15 3.57 -5.41
C LEU A 134 -9.19 3.58 -6.53
N ASP A 135 -9.17 4.61 -7.38
CA ASP A 135 -10.06 4.74 -8.52
C ASP A 135 -9.91 3.60 -9.55
N LEU A 136 -8.79 2.87 -9.54
CA LEU A 136 -8.59 1.66 -10.34
C LEU A 136 -9.48 0.49 -9.88
N LEU A 137 -10.00 0.51 -8.64
CA LEU A 137 -10.87 -0.55 -8.11
C LEU A 137 -12.23 -0.61 -8.81
N ARG A 138 -12.58 0.38 -9.64
CA ARG A 138 -13.76 0.33 -10.52
C ARG A 138 -13.69 -0.78 -11.56
N PHE A 139 -12.47 -1.15 -11.98
CA PHE A 139 -12.27 -2.18 -12.99
C PHE A 139 -12.66 -3.58 -12.47
N ARG A 140 -13.02 -4.49 -13.39
CA ARG A 140 -13.40 -5.87 -13.05
C ARG A 140 -12.24 -6.85 -13.05
N ASP A 141 -11.10 -6.42 -13.56
CA ASP A 141 -9.92 -7.25 -13.70
C ASP A 141 -9.31 -7.57 -12.33
N VAL A 142 -9.21 -8.87 -12.04
CA VAL A 142 -8.66 -9.38 -10.78
C VAL A 142 -7.17 -9.03 -10.65
N GLN A 143 -6.41 -9.03 -11.74
CA GLN A 143 -4.99 -8.69 -11.73
C GLN A 143 -4.79 -7.21 -11.38
N VAL A 144 -5.59 -6.32 -11.97
CA VAL A 144 -5.55 -4.89 -11.65
C VAL A 144 -5.84 -4.66 -10.17
N VAL A 145 -6.90 -5.29 -9.63
CA VAL A 145 -7.21 -5.19 -8.20
C VAL A 145 -6.05 -5.68 -7.32
N GLU A 146 -5.41 -6.77 -7.73
CA GLU A 146 -4.28 -7.36 -7.01
C GLU A 146 -3.06 -6.42 -6.99
N TRP A 147 -2.71 -5.83 -8.14
CA TRP A 147 -1.64 -4.84 -8.24
C TRP A 147 -1.98 -3.56 -7.45
N THR A 148 -3.22 -3.10 -7.53
CA THR A 148 -3.71 -1.93 -6.78
C THR A 148 -3.53 -2.13 -5.28
N PHE A 149 -4.05 -3.23 -4.73
CA PHE A 149 -3.88 -3.49 -3.31
C PHE A 149 -2.42 -3.73 -2.96
N HIS A 150 -1.64 -4.41 -3.81
CA HIS A 150 -0.20 -4.56 -3.59
C HIS A 150 0.49 -3.20 -3.42
N CYS A 151 0.16 -2.23 -4.28
CA CYS A 151 0.65 -0.87 -4.18
C CYS A 151 0.25 -0.20 -2.86
N ILE A 152 -1.05 -0.23 -2.52
CA ILE A 152 -1.60 0.35 -1.29
C ILE A 152 -0.91 -0.23 -0.03
N ALA A 153 -0.67 -1.53 0.01
CA ALA A 153 0.04 -2.18 1.13
C ALA A 153 1.42 -1.56 1.37
N TYR A 154 2.18 -1.37 0.30
CA TYR A 154 3.54 -0.87 0.38
C TYR A 154 3.56 0.63 0.69
N LEU A 155 2.62 1.40 0.14
CA LEU A 155 2.41 2.79 0.53
C LEU A 155 2.15 2.89 2.04
N TYR A 156 1.20 2.12 2.57
CA TYR A 156 0.91 2.10 4.01
C TYR A 156 2.13 1.67 4.82
N LYS A 157 2.90 0.70 4.33
CA LYS A 157 4.10 0.20 5.00
C LYS A 157 5.19 1.26 5.11
N PHE A 158 5.52 1.93 4.01
CA PHE A 158 6.63 2.90 3.95
C PHE A 158 6.26 4.25 4.57
N LEU A 159 5.00 4.66 4.45
CA LEU A 159 4.51 5.96 4.93
C LEU A 159 3.79 5.86 6.28
N ALA A 160 3.82 4.69 6.94
CA ALA A 160 3.09 4.48 8.17
C ALA A 160 3.39 5.53 9.25
N ASN A 161 4.66 5.96 9.37
CA ASN A 161 5.07 6.93 10.37
C ASN A 161 4.35 8.27 10.21
N ASP A 162 4.08 8.67 8.97
CA ASP A 162 3.38 9.90 8.64
C ASP A 162 1.86 9.71 8.71
N ILE A 163 1.34 8.59 8.17
CA ILE A 163 -0.09 8.28 8.14
C ILE A 163 -0.67 8.14 9.55
N VAL A 164 0.04 7.50 10.49
CA VAL A 164 -0.48 7.28 11.85
C VAL A 164 -0.63 8.55 12.69
N LEU A 165 -0.09 9.69 12.22
CA LEU A 165 -0.30 10.99 12.85
C LEU A 165 -1.72 11.50 12.62
N GLN A 166 -2.28 11.26 11.43
CA GLN A 166 -3.64 11.65 11.03
C GLN A 166 -4.34 10.50 10.28
N PRO A 167 -4.56 9.36 10.94
CA PRO A 167 -5.01 8.14 10.26
C PRO A 167 -6.47 8.23 9.78
N LEU A 168 -7.26 9.14 10.36
CA LEU A 168 -8.66 9.37 9.99
C LEU A 168 -8.79 9.87 8.54
N ASP A 169 -7.82 10.63 8.04
CA ASP A 169 -7.85 11.12 6.66
C ASP A 169 -7.65 9.99 5.65
N THR A 170 -6.76 9.04 5.96
CA THR A 170 -6.63 7.83 5.15
C THR A 170 -7.88 6.97 5.24
N TYR A 171 -8.47 6.82 6.44
CA TYR A 171 -9.73 6.11 6.61
C TYR A 171 -10.85 6.68 5.73
N ARG A 172 -11.03 8.00 5.72
CA ARG A 172 -12.06 8.67 4.88
C ARG A 172 -11.88 8.41 3.38
N MET A 173 -10.64 8.27 2.91
CA MET A 173 -10.38 7.92 1.51
C MET A 173 -10.77 6.48 1.18
N ILE A 174 -10.68 5.55 2.14
CA ILE A 174 -10.97 4.13 1.93
C ILE A 174 -12.37 3.68 2.38
N SER A 175 -13.07 4.47 3.20
CA SER A 175 -14.39 4.08 3.73
C SER A 175 -15.42 3.74 2.64
N PRO A 176 -15.44 4.38 1.45
CA PRO A 176 -16.26 3.93 0.34
C PRO A 176 -15.98 2.46 -0.03
N TYR A 177 -14.71 2.08 -0.10
CA TYR A 177 -14.26 0.73 -0.45
C TYR A 177 -14.39 -0.28 0.70
N LEU A 178 -14.78 0.15 1.90
CA LEU A 178 -15.21 -0.72 3.01
C LEU A 178 -16.71 -1.03 2.97
N GLY A 179 -17.48 -0.45 2.05
CA GLY A 179 -18.92 -0.72 1.91
C GLY A 179 -19.82 0.50 2.17
N ALA A 180 -19.26 1.69 2.41
CA ALA A 180 -20.06 2.93 2.43
C ALA A 180 -20.65 3.27 1.04
N GLN A 181 -20.08 2.67 -0.03
CA GLN A 181 -20.71 2.55 -1.34
C GLN A 181 -20.78 1.08 -1.77
N GLU A 182 -21.57 0.79 -2.80
CA GLU A 182 -21.67 -0.57 -3.34
C GLU A 182 -20.34 -0.99 -3.99
N VAL A 183 -19.64 -1.93 -3.35
CA VAL A 183 -18.41 -2.55 -3.85
C VAL A 183 -18.48 -4.06 -3.70
N ARG A 184 -17.68 -4.75 -4.52
CA ARG A 184 -17.59 -6.21 -4.48
C ARG A 184 -16.99 -6.66 -3.15
N SER A 185 -17.45 -7.81 -2.64
CA SER A 185 -17.04 -8.35 -1.34
C SER A 185 -15.52 -8.53 -1.21
N TYR A 186 -14.84 -8.96 -2.26
CA TYR A 186 -13.38 -9.12 -2.23
C TYR A 186 -12.62 -7.79 -2.13
N ILE A 187 -13.16 -6.70 -2.70
CA ILE A 187 -12.59 -5.35 -2.56
C ILE A 187 -12.72 -4.91 -1.10
N ARG A 188 -13.92 -5.05 -0.53
CA ARG A 188 -14.18 -4.76 0.89
C ARG A 188 -13.20 -5.48 1.81
N ARG A 189 -13.03 -6.78 1.58
CA ARG A 189 -12.09 -7.63 2.32
C ARG A 189 -10.63 -7.21 2.18
N PHE A 190 -10.18 -6.85 0.98
CA PHE A 190 -8.80 -6.37 0.79
C PHE A 190 -8.57 -4.97 1.37
N THR A 191 -9.57 -4.09 1.32
CA THR A 191 -9.54 -2.78 1.98
C THR A 191 -9.40 -2.95 3.50
N ALA A 192 -10.22 -3.82 4.10
CA ALA A 192 -10.14 -4.15 5.52
C ALA A 192 -8.76 -4.71 5.90
N GLN A 193 -8.24 -5.69 5.15
CA GLN A 193 -6.93 -6.29 5.42
C GLN A 193 -5.77 -5.29 5.29
N SER A 194 -5.80 -4.43 4.27
CA SER A 194 -4.74 -3.46 4.05
C SER A 194 -4.72 -2.39 5.14
N PHE A 195 -5.88 -1.86 5.51
CA PHE A 195 -5.97 -0.82 6.55
C PHE A 195 -5.78 -1.36 7.97
N ALA A 196 -6.05 -2.64 8.22
CA ALA A 196 -5.77 -3.29 9.50
C ALA A 196 -4.29 -3.16 9.92
N TYR A 197 -3.36 -3.11 8.96
CA TYR A 197 -1.95 -2.83 9.22
C TYR A 197 -1.75 -1.46 9.88
N LEU A 198 -2.34 -0.40 9.31
CA LEU A 198 -2.24 0.96 9.86
C LEU A 198 -2.94 1.04 11.22
N LEU A 199 -4.12 0.44 11.35
CA LEU A 199 -4.86 0.40 12.61
C LEU A 199 -4.03 -0.24 13.74
N ARG A 200 -3.29 -1.33 13.46
CA ARG A 200 -2.37 -1.95 14.42
C ARG A 200 -1.20 -1.04 14.80
N ARG A 201 -0.73 -0.19 13.88
CA ARG A 201 0.40 0.72 14.08
C ARG A 201 0.00 2.01 14.82
N THR A 202 -1.24 2.47 14.69
CA THR A 202 -1.74 3.65 15.39
C THR A 202 -1.81 3.42 16.92
N ARG A 203 -1.45 4.44 17.70
CA ARG A 203 -1.43 4.39 19.18
C ARG A 203 -1.92 5.69 19.79
N GLY A 204 -2.30 5.65 21.06
CA GLY A 204 -2.63 6.84 21.86
C GLY A 204 -3.82 7.61 21.28
N LYS A 205 -3.79 8.93 21.42
CA LYS A 205 -4.88 9.82 20.98
C LYS A 205 -5.29 9.63 19.50
N PRO A 206 -4.37 9.50 18.52
CA PRO A 206 -4.73 9.18 17.14
C PRO A 206 -5.57 7.91 16.98
N LEU A 207 -5.32 6.87 17.80
CA LEU A 207 -6.08 5.62 17.75
C LEU A 207 -7.52 5.83 18.23
N SER A 208 -7.69 6.51 19.35
CA SER A 208 -9.02 6.78 19.91
C SER A 208 -9.84 7.68 18.98
N ILE A 209 -9.23 8.70 18.36
CA ILE A 209 -9.87 9.54 17.33
C ILE A 209 -10.28 8.70 16.12
N LEU A 210 -9.40 7.80 15.66
CA LEU A 210 -9.70 6.93 14.52
C LEU A 210 -10.89 6.03 14.82
N ILE A 211 -10.89 5.33 15.95
CA ILE A 211 -11.97 4.40 16.33
C ILE A 211 -13.29 5.16 16.49
N ALA A 212 -13.29 6.30 17.20
CA ALA A 212 -14.48 7.13 17.34
C ALA A 212 -15.00 7.61 15.97
N GLY A 213 -14.11 8.03 15.08
CA GLY A 213 -14.47 8.45 13.71
C GLY A 213 -15.06 7.32 12.87
N ILE A 214 -14.50 6.10 12.96
CA ILE A 214 -15.04 4.90 12.29
C ILE A 214 -16.44 4.58 12.81
N MET A 215 -16.62 4.58 14.14
CA MET A 215 -17.90 4.25 14.76
C MET A 215 -18.98 5.27 14.43
N GLU A 216 -18.63 6.55 14.42
CA GLU A 216 -19.54 7.62 14.01
C GLU A 216 -19.94 7.51 12.54
N ASP A 217 -18.98 7.24 11.63
CA ASP A 217 -19.28 7.08 10.20
C ASP A 217 -20.24 5.90 9.94
N VAL A 218 -20.06 4.78 10.65
CA VAL A 218 -20.97 3.62 10.60
C VAL A 218 -22.36 3.96 11.16
N ARG A 219 -22.44 4.73 12.25
CA ARG A 219 -23.74 5.17 12.82
C ARG A 219 -24.51 6.06 11.86
N LEU A 220 -23.81 6.94 11.14
CA LEU A 220 -24.41 7.84 10.15
C LEU A 220 -24.82 7.12 8.86
N HIS A 221 -24.10 6.07 8.47
CA HIS A 221 -24.31 5.34 7.21
C HIS A 221 -24.48 3.82 7.40
N PRO A 222 -25.49 3.33 8.13
CA PRO A 222 -25.56 1.94 8.61
C PRO A 222 -25.99 0.92 7.55
N SER A 223 -25.33 0.89 6.39
CA SER A 223 -25.56 -0.16 5.38
C SER A 223 -24.99 -1.49 5.87
N THR A 224 -25.66 -2.60 5.58
CA THR A 224 -25.18 -3.95 5.96
C THR A 224 -23.77 -4.20 5.43
N ALA A 225 -23.50 -3.82 4.18
CA ALA A 225 -22.18 -3.99 3.57
C ALA A 225 -21.09 -3.21 4.30
N TYR A 226 -21.39 -2.00 4.76
CA TYR A 226 -20.43 -1.17 5.48
C TYR A 226 -20.16 -1.68 6.89
N VAL A 227 -21.22 -2.06 7.62
CA VAL A 227 -21.10 -2.67 8.96
C VAL A 227 -20.25 -3.93 8.88
N GLU A 228 -20.49 -4.80 7.89
CA GLU A 228 -19.67 -6.00 7.66
C GLU A 228 -18.21 -5.65 7.35
N GLY A 229 -17.95 -4.64 6.52
CA GLY A 229 -16.59 -4.25 6.16
C GLY A 229 -15.80 -3.66 7.33
N VAL A 230 -16.45 -2.89 8.19
CA VAL A 230 -15.84 -2.36 9.42
C VAL A 230 -15.63 -3.48 10.45
N ALA A 231 -16.57 -4.41 10.58
CA ALA A 231 -16.39 -5.60 11.40
C ALA A 231 -15.20 -6.44 10.91
N GLU A 232 -15.06 -6.64 9.60
CA GLU A 232 -13.93 -7.33 8.99
C GLU A 232 -12.61 -6.59 9.24
N LEU A 233 -12.60 -5.25 9.14
CA LEU A 233 -11.43 -4.44 9.48
C LEU A 233 -10.97 -4.65 10.92
N PHE A 234 -11.88 -4.56 11.89
CA PHE A 234 -11.54 -4.79 13.30
C PHE A 234 -11.09 -6.23 13.55
N PHE A 235 -11.76 -7.20 12.93
CA PHE A 235 -11.37 -8.61 13.01
C PHE A 235 -9.95 -8.84 12.47
N GLU A 236 -9.61 -8.28 11.30
CA GLU A 236 -8.28 -8.39 10.72
C GLU A 236 -7.20 -7.66 11.53
N ALA A 237 -7.58 -6.59 12.24
CA ALA A 237 -6.69 -5.87 13.14
C ALA A 237 -6.35 -6.67 14.41
N VAL A 238 -7.31 -7.45 14.91
CA VAL A 238 -7.21 -8.24 16.14
C VAL A 238 -6.60 -9.63 15.91
N ARG A 239 -6.91 -10.28 14.78
CA ARG A 239 -6.35 -11.60 14.45
C ARG A 239 -4.82 -11.51 14.29
N SER A 240 -4.07 -12.57 14.56
CA SER A 240 -2.64 -12.78 14.24
C SER A 240 -2.49 -13.74 13.05
N VAL A 241 -1.32 -13.81 12.43
CA VAL A 241 -1.05 -14.70 11.28
C VAL A 241 -1.20 -16.17 11.64
N ASP A 242 -0.89 -16.56 12.88
CA ASP A 242 -0.97 -17.94 13.37
C ASP A 242 -2.30 -18.26 14.06
N HIS A 243 -3.42 -17.65 13.66
CA HIS A 243 -4.75 -17.80 14.28
C HIS A 243 -4.84 -17.42 15.78
N HIS A 244 -3.78 -16.86 16.36
CA HIS A 244 -3.78 -16.28 17.70
C HIS A 244 -4.31 -14.84 17.68
N LEU A 245 -4.52 -14.24 18.84
CA LEU A 245 -4.80 -12.81 18.95
C LEU A 245 -3.49 -12.02 18.81
N HIS A 246 -3.52 -10.91 18.08
CA HIS A 246 -2.37 -10.00 18.00
C HIS A 246 -2.13 -9.35 19.36
N SER A 247 -0.87 -9.03 19.70
CA SER A 247 -0.49 -8.41 20.98
C SER A 247 -1.19 -7.08 21.28
N ARG A 248 -1.80 -6.46 20.25
CA ARG A 248 -2.53 -5.18 20.32
C ARG A 248 -4.04 -5.34 20.57
N THR A 249 -4.55 -6.56 20.57
CA THR A 249 -5.99 -6.85 20.67
C THR A 249 -6.63 -6.20 21.89
N ALA A 250 -6.02 -6.32 23.06
CA ALA A 250 -6.59 -5.78 24.30
C ALA A 250 -6.77 -4.26 24.27
N ILE A 251 -5.86 -3.54 23.60
CA ILE A 251 -5.91 -2.08 23.47
C ILE A 251 -7.00 -1.69 22.46
N LEU A 252 -7.05 -2.37 21.31
CA LEU A 252 -8.07 -2.11 20.30
C LEU A 252 -9.49 -2.39 20.84
N LEU A 253 -9.69 -3.53 21.50
CA LEU A 253 -11.00 -3.88 22.08
C LEU A 253 -11.42 -2.88 23.16
N ARG A 254 -10.48 -2.41 23.99
CA ARG A 254 -10.79 -1.38 25.00
C ARG A 254 -11.32 -0.12 24.35
N ASP A 255 -10.64 0.39 23.33
CA ASP A 255 -11.04 1.63 22.67
C ASP A 255 -12.36 1.44 21.89
N ILE A 256 -12.58 0.28 21.27
CA ILE A 256 -13.85 -0.05 20.57
C ILE A 256 -15.03 -0.13 21.57
N LEU A 257 -14.82 -0.69 22.76
CA LEU A 257 -15.87 -0.79 23.78
C LEU A 257 -16.15 0.55 24.48
N ALA A 258 -15.22 1.50 24.42
CA ALA A 258 -15.36 2.82 25.02
C ALA A 258 -16.03 3.86 24.10
N SER A 259 -16.17 3.56 22.80
CA SER A 259 -16.71 4.44 21.75
C SER A 259 -18.17 4.15 21.41
#